data_AF-A0A345YKJ0-F1
#
_entry.id   AF-A0A345YKJ0-F1
#
_cell.length_a   1.000
_cell.length_b   1.000
_cell.length_c   1.000
_cell.angle_alpha   90.00
_cell.angle_beta   90.00
_cell.angle_gamma   90.00
#
_symmetry.space_group_name_H-M   'P 1'
#
loop_
_entity.id
_entity.type
_entity.pdbx_description
1 polymer ?
#
loop_
_entity_poly.entity_id
_entity_poly.type
_entity_poly.pdbx_seq_one_letter_code
_entity_poly.pdbx_strand_id
1 'polypeptide(L)'
;MTAPRADDSAHRAPAPRRTREGAVVVGPTIWARYRPGLLYGLPLLSVLLSPFGGIAIQTWRSARLHAGHDGLVEQLLAATGVQLLLGAVGLWILCGLWAVVPLVLTHRAVLFDERTGTLTLRRGLRAADRADLAQVRYATGDAERGGLGLIGLTSEPGAAESAERQWVVPETGWDDAGFDGLRVLQAAAGLRPAPPRSALVAEARRARRERGNRELAARLGMPWRAEYAHDEAAFQAEFDRVRRVLGGRAPRRDGDPAP
;
A
#
# COMPACT_ATOMS: atom_id res chain seq x y z
N MET A 1 -25.62 -1.27 26.78
CA MET A 1 -24.24 -0.74 26.63
C MET A 1 -23.32 -1.93 26.40
N THR A 2 -22.98 -2.21 25.15
CA THR A 2 -22.06 -3.29 24.78
C THR A 2 -20.65 -2.75 24.89
N ALA A 3 -19.85 -3.29 25.81
CA ALA A 3 -18.45 -2.93 25.97
C ALA A 3 -17.70 -3.08 24.62
N PRO A 4 -16.77 -2.18 24.28
CA PRO A 4 -15.96 -2.34 23.07
C PRO A 4 -15.15 -3.64 23.22
N ARG A 5 -15.26 -4.54 22.23
CA ARG A 5 -14.42 -5.75 22.16
C ARG A 5 -12.96 -5.29 22.16
N ALA A 6 -12.27 -5.52 23.27
CA ALA A 6 -10.83 -5.34 23.35
C ALA A 6 -10.15 -6.34 22.40
N ASP A 7 -9.50 -5.80 21.37
CA ASP A 7 -8.26 -6.28 20.76
C ASP A 7 -8.02 -7.80 20.53
N ASP A 8 -8.99 -8.53 19.98
CA ASP A 8 -8.70 -9.80 19.28
C ASP A 8 -7.74 -9.62 18.09
N SER A 9 -7.49 -8.37 17.67
CA SER A 9 -6.59 -8.04 16.59
C SER A 9 -5.11 -8.23 16.97
N ALA A 10 -4.72 -7.98 18.23
CA ALA A 10 -3.33 -7.98 18.67
C ALA A 10 -2.72 -9.40 18.74
N HIS A 11 -3.56 -10.44 18.80
CA HIS A 11 -3.13 -11.84 18.89
C HIS A 11 -3.49 -12.67 17.67
N ARG A 12 -3.95 -12.04 16.58
CA ARG A 12 -4.19 -12.79 15.35
C ARG A 12 -2.87 -13.37 14.83
N ALA A 13 -2.88 -14.70 14.66
CA ALA A 13 -1.78 -15.43 14.05
C ALA A 13 -1.46 -14.83 12.67
N PRO A 14 -0.18 -14.64 12.33
CA PRO A 14 0.20 -14.09 11.04
C PRO A 14 -0.29 -15.01 9.91
N ALA A 15 -0.87 -14.43 8.88
CA ALA A 15 -1.34 -15.14 7.69
C ALA A 15 -0.51 -14.68 6.47
N PRO A 16 0.80 -15.04 6.42
CA PRO A 16 1.68 -14.56 5.38
C PRO A 16 1.29 -15.13 4.01
N ARG A 17 1.63 -14.39 2.96
CA ARG A 17 1.54 -14.92 1.60
C ARG A 17 2.67 -15.93 1.37
N ARG A 18 2.35 -17.05 0.71
CA ARG A 18 3.31 -18.09 0.34
C ARG A 18 3.41 -18.27 -1.17
N THR A 19 4.57 -18.70 -1.65
CA THR A 19 4.76 -19.16 -3.03
C THR A 19 4.16 -20.57 -3.21
N ARG A 20 4.09 -21.07 -4.45
CA ARG A 20 3.65 -22.46 -4.73
C ARG A 20 4.53 -23.52 -4.05
N GLU A 21 5.80 -23.19 -3.83
CA GLU A 21 6.78 -24.05 -3.15
C GLU A 21 6.70 -23.95 -1.62
N GLY A 22 5.83 -23.08 -1.09
CA GLY A 22 5.59 -22.91 0.35
C GLY A 22 6.43 -21.82 1.02
N ALA A 23 7.38 -21.20 0.30
CA ALA A 23 8.20 -20.12 0.83
C ALA A 23 7.36 -18.87 1.16
N VAL A 24 7.60 -18.29 2.32
CA VAL A 24 6.96 -17.05 2.79
C VAL A 24 7.49 -15.86 2.02
N VAL A 25 6.58 -15.02 1.54
CA VAL A 25 6.92 -13.79 0.82
C VAL A 25 6.94 -12.63 1.80
N VAL A 26 8.11 -12.00 1.97
CA VAL A 26 8.28 -10.76 2.71
C VAL A 26 8.29 -9.59 1.72
N GLY A 27 7.30 -8.70 1.86
CA GLY A 27 7.07 -7.58 0.95
C GLY A 27 5.93 -7.79 -0.05
N PRO A 28 5.63 -6.79 -0.89
CA PRO A 28 4.47 -6.83 -1.76
C PRO A 28 4.71 -7.77 -2.95
N THR A 29 3.66 -8.45 -3.39
CA THR A 29 3.69 -9.15 -4.68
C THR A 29 3.29 -8.21 -5.80
N ILE A 30 3.77 -8.52 -7.01
CA ILE A 30 3.41 -7.82 -8.25
C ILE A 30 1.89 -7.73 -8.38
N TRP A 31 1.18 -8.84 -8.15
CA TRP A 31 -0.27 -8.88 -8.27
C TRP A 31 -1.00 -8.01 -7.25
N ALA A 32 -0.53 -7.98 -6.00
CA ALA A 32 -1.12 -7.15 -4.94
C ALA A 32 -1.02 -5.65 -5.24
N ARG A 33 0.06 -5.21 -5.91
CA ARG A 33 0.25 -3.82 -6.34
C ARG A 33 -0.53 -3.50 -7.63
N TYR A 34 -0.54 -4.45 -8.55
CA TYR A 34 -1.09 -4.24 -9.89
C TYR A 34 -2.63 -4.28 -9.93
N ARG A 35 -3.25 -5.19 -9.18
CA ARG A 35 -4.69 -5.45 -9.24
C ARG A 35 -5.58 -4.21 -9.02
N PRO A 36 -5.33 -3.33 -8.03
CA PRO A 36 -6.15 -2.12 -7.86
C PRO A 36 -6.06 -1.17 -9.06
N GLY A 37 -4.85 -0.97 -9.60
CA GLY A 37 -4.64 -0.12 -10.78
C GLY A 37 -5.32 -0.69 -12.02
N LEU A 38 -5.22 -2.01 -12.24
CA LEU A 38 -5.86 -2.69 -13.35
C LEU A 38 -7.39 -2.65 -13.31
N LEU A 39 -8.00 -2.76 -12.12
CA LEU A 39 -9.45 -2.88 -11.99
C LEU A 39 -10.18 -1.55 -11.89
N TYR A 40 -9.53 -0.49 -11.40
CA TYR A 40 -10.19 0.79 -11.16
C TYR A 40 -9.57 1.94 -11.95
N GLY A 41 -8.24 2.08 -11.92
CA GLY A 41 -7.56 3.22 -12.54
C GLY A 41 -7.49 3.13 -14.07
N LEU A 42 -7.00 2.00 -14.58
CA LEU A 42 -6.78 1.80 -16.00
C LEU A 42 -8.07 1.74 -16.83
N PRO A 43 -9.18 1.11 -16.38
CA PRO A 43 -10.43 1.14 -17.13
C PRO A 43 -10.97 2.55 -17.29
N LEU A 44 -10.91 3.37 -16.23
CA LEU A 44 -11.35 4.76 -16.27
C LEU A 44 -10.53 5.58 -17.25
N LEU A 45 -9.20 5.44 -17.21
CA LEU A 45 -8.30 6.09 -18.17
C LEU A 45 -8.59 5.63 -19.61
N SER A 46 -8.88 4.35 -19.80
CA SER A 46 -9.10 3.78 -21.12
C SER A 46 -10.43 4.20 -21.73
N VAL A 47 -11.47 4.37 -20.90
CA VAL A 47 -12.75 4.96 -21.33
C VAL A 47 -12.54 6.42 -21.72
N LEU A 48 -11.79 7.19 -20.93
CA LEU A 48 -11.46 8.59 -21.23
C LEU A 48 -10.69 8.74 -22.55
N LEU A 49 -9.78 7.81 -22.83
CA LEU A 49 -8.96 7.79 -24.06
C LEU A 49 -9.60 7.01 -25.23
N SER A 50 -10.77 6.40 -25.02
CA SER A 50 -11.45 5.59 -26.02
C SER A 50 -11.72 6.28 -27.37
N PRO A 51 -11.93 7.61 -27.46
CA PRO A 51 -12.06 8.27 -28.76
C PRO A 51 -10.84 8.10 -29.66
N PHE A 52 -9.62 8.11 -29.10
CA PHE A 52 -8.39 7.88 -29.87
C PHE A 52 -8.33 6.45 -30.42
N GLY A 53 -8.70 5.47 -29.59
CA GLY A 53 -8.81 4.07 -30.01
C GLY A 53 -9.87 3.89 -31.11
N GLY A 54 -11.02 4.55 -30.96
CA GLY A 54 -12.10 4.55 -31.96
C GLY A 54 -11.66 5.13 -33.30
N ILE A 55 -10.92 6.25 -33.31
CA ILE A 55 -10.39 6.85 -34.54
C ILE A 55 -9.41 5.90 -35.26
N ALA A 56 -8.50 5.26 -34.53
CA ALA A 56 -7.56 4.31 -35.10
C ALA A 56 -8.29 3.12 -35.76
N ILE A 57 -9.31 2.60 -35.08
CA ILE A 57 -10.17 1.52 -35.57
C ILE A 57 -10.96 1.95 -36.81
N GLN A 58 -11.54 3.16 -36.81
CA GLN A 58 -12.29 3.71 -37.95
C GLN A 58 -11.38 3.95 -39.17
N THR A 59 -10.14 4.35 -38.94
CA THR A 59 -9.13 4.55 -40.00
C THR A 59 -8.76 3.21 -40.62
N TRP A 60 -8.52 2.19 -39.79
CA TRP A 60 -8.26 0.82 -40.24
C TRP A 60 -9.44 0.24 -41.04
N ARG A 61 -10.67 0.40 -40.53
CA ARG A 61 -11.89 -0.04 -41.22
C ARG A 61 -12.03 0.63 -42.58
N SER A 62 -11.82 1.96 -42.64
CA SER A 62 -11.85 2.70 -43.91
C SER A 62 -10.85 2.14 -44.91
N ALA A 63 -9.60 1.88 -44.49
CA ALA A 63 -8.58 1.29 -45.36
C ALA A 63 -8.98 -0.11 -45.88
N ARG A 64 -9.61 -0.94 -45.04
CA ARG A 64 -10.11 -2.28 -45.40
C ARG A 64 -11.23 -2.23 -46.44
N LEU A 65 -12.18 -1.31 -46.27
CA LEU A 65 -13.27 -1.08 -47.22
C LEU A 65 -12.74 -0.61 -48.58
N HIS A 66 -11.75 0.30 -48.60
CA HIS A 66 -11.10 0.73 -49.84
C HIS A 66 -10.33 -0.41 -50.53
N ALA A 67 -9.82 -1.37 -49.75
CA ALA A 67 -9.21 -2.59 -50.26
C ALA A 67 -10.25 -3.66 -50.67
N GLY A 68 -11.54 -3.32 -50.74
CA GLY A 68 -12.62 -4.22 -51.19
C GLY A 68 -13.08 -5.26 -50.18
N HIS A 69 -12.70 -5.14 -48.91
CA HIS A 69 -13.14 -6.06 -47.86
C HIS A 69 -14.40 -5.52 -47.18
N ASP A 70 -15.53 -6.20 -47.37
CA ASP A 70 -16.82 -5.88 -46.74
C ASP A 70 -17.40 -7.11 -46.03
N GLY A 71 -16.62 -7.63 -45.06
CA GLY A 71 -16.99 -8.79 -44.27
C GLY A 71 -17.86 -8.43 -43.06
N LEU A 72 -18.29 -9.46 -42.34
CA LEU A 72 -19.05 -9.33 -41.08
C LEU A 72 -18.32 -8.48 -40.02
N VAL A 73 -16.99 -8.50 -40.04
CA VAL A 73 -16.14 -7.71 -39.13
C VAL A 73 -16.31 -6.22 -39.44
N GLU A 74 -16.18 -5.82 -40.71
CA GLU A 74 -16.32 -4.44 -41.14
C GLU A 74 -17.75 -3.89 -40.91
N GLN A 75 -18.78 -4.76 -40.94
CA GLN A 75 -20.17 -4.42 -40.59
C GLN A 75 -20.37 -4.26 -39.08
N LEU A 76 -19.82 -5.16 -38.26
CA LEU A 76 -19.89 -5.05 -36.79
C LEU A 76 -19.18 -3.78 -36.30
N LEU A 77 -18.06 -3.44 -36.92
CA LEU A 77 -17.31 -2.22 -36.65
C LEU A 77 -17.94 -0.96 -37.24
N ALA A 78 -19.07 -1.03 -37.95
CA ALA A 78 -19.78 0.17 -38.43
C ALA A 78 -20.39 0.99 -37.27
N ALA A 79 -20.74 0.33 -36.17
CA ALA A 79 -21.32 0.98 -35.01
C ALA A 79 -20.27 1.71 -34.17
N THR A 80 -20.41 3.02 -34.02
CA THR A 80 -19.50 3.87 -33.22
C THR A 80 -19.33 3.37 -31.79
N GLY A 81 -20.40 2.87 -31.16
CA GLY A 81 -20.34 2.30 -29.81
C GLY A 81 -19.42 1.08 -29.70
N VAL A 82 -19.39 0.24 -30.73
CA VAL A 82 -18.51 -0.95 -30.80
C VAL A 82 -17.05 -0.51 -30.95
N GLN A 83 -16.78 0.51 -31.78
CA GLN A 83 -15.43 1.05 -31.96
C GLN A 83 -14.88 1.67 -30.67
N LEU A 84 -15.69 2.44 -29.95
CA LEU A 84 -15.29 3.05 -28.68
C LEU A 84 -15.06 1.98 -27.61
N LEU A 85 -15.92 0.95 -27.54
CA LEU A 85 -15.73 -0.16 -26.61
C LEU A 85 -14.44 -0.94 -26.90
N LEU A 86 -14.21 -1.31 -28.16
CA LEU A 86 -12.99 -2.00 -28.56
C LEU A 86 -11.74 -1.14 -28.34
N GLY A 87 -11.83 0.17 -28.62
CA GLY A 87 -10.79 1.14 -28.33
C GLY A 87 -10.47 1.20 -26.83
N ALA A 88 -11.49 1.28 -25.97
CA ALA A 88 -11.34 1.27 -24.52
C ALA A 88 -10.71 -0.04 -24.02
N VAL A 89 -11.19 -1.20 -24.49
CA VAL A 89 -10.64 -2.50 -24.08
C VAL A 89 -9.19 -2.68 -24.57
N GLY A 90 -8.89 -2.30 -25.81
CA GLY A 90 -7.55 -2.36 -26.37
C GLY A 90 -6.56 -1.48 -25.61
N LEU A 91 -6.95 -0.23 -25.33
CA LEU A 91 -6.17 0.69 -24.50
C LEU A 91 -5.99 0.16 -23.07
N TRP A 92 -7.03 -0.42 -22.49
CA TRP A 92 -6.96 -1.02 -21.16
C TRP A 92 -5.96 -2.16 -21.08
N ILE A 93 -5.99 -3.07 -22.05
CA ILE A 93 -5.03 -4.18 -22.15
C ILE A 93 -3.62 -3.63 -22.38
N LEU A 94 -3.45 -2.66 -23.29
CA LEU A 94 -2.15 -2.09 -23.62
C LEU A 94 -1.52 -1.37 -22.42
N CYS A 95 -2.25 -0.45 -21.80
CA CYS A 95 -1.79 0.26 -20.61
C CYS A 95 -1.58 -0.71 -19.44
N GLY A 96 -2.45 -1.72 -19.32
CA GLY A 96 -2.29 -2.82 -18.38
C GLY A 96 -0.96 -3.51 -18.56
N LEU A 97 -0.68 -4.03 -19.75
CA LEU A 97 0.56 -4.74 -20.06
C LEU A 97 1.78 -3.85 -19.83
N TRP A 98 1.70 -2.59 -20.27
CA TRP A 98 2.78 -1.63 -20.13
C TRP A 98 3.09 -1.31 -18.67
N ALA A 99 2.06 -1.18 -17.81
CA ALA A 99 2.24 -0.94 -16.37
C ALA A 99 2.87 -2.13 -15.62
N VAL A 100 2.76 -3.36 -16.13
CA VAL A 100 3.42 -4.54 -15.53
C VAL A 100 4.94 -4.49 -15.70
N VAL A 101 5.43 -3.98 -16.84
CA VAL A 101 6.86 -3.97 -17.17
C VAL A 101 7.73 -3.28 -16.11
N PRO A 102 7.51 -2.00 -15.75
CA PRO A 102 8.32 -1.35 -14.72
C PRO A 102 8.13 -2.03 -13.35
N LEU A 103 6.95 -2.58 -13.08
CA LEU A 103 6.65 -3.25 -11.82
C LEU A 103 7.46 -4.54 -11.67
N VAL A 104 7.59 -5.34 -12.74
CA VAL A 104 8.46 -6.53 -12.76
C VAL A 104 9.94 -6.15 -12.65
N LEU A 105 10.39 -5.10 -13.35
CA LEU A 105 11.80 -4.70 -13.36
C LEU A 105 12.28 -4.11 -12.01
N THR A 106 11.39 -3.41 -11.30
CA THR A 106 11.68 -2.77 -10.02
C THR A 106 11.28 -3.62 -8.81
N HIS A 107 10.59 -4.74 -9.04
CA HIS A 107 10.13 -5.62 -7.96
C HIS A 107 11.31 -6.10 -7.12
N ARG A 108 11.21 -5.93 -5.81
CA ARG A 108 12.13 -6.51 -4.84
C ARG A 108 11.31 -7.17 -3.75
N ALA A 109 11.59 -8.44 -3.48
CA ALA A 109 10.96 -9.20 -2.42
C ALA A 109 11.95 -10.18 -1.83
N VAL A 110 11.78 -10.51 -0.56
CA VAL A 110 12.56 -11.56 0.10
C VAL A 110 11.65 -12.79 0.23
N LEU A 111 12.14 -13.93 -0.24
CA LEU A 111 11.48 -15.22 -0.03
C LEU A 111 12.20 -15.92 1.12
N PHE A 112 11.43 -16.31 2.12
CA PHE A 112 11.90 -17.07 3.26
C PHE A 112 11.38 -18.50 3.16
N ASP A 113 12.28 -19.47 3.07
CA ASP A 113 11.92 -20.89 3.15
C ASP A 113 12.09 -21.39 4.58
N GLU A 114 10.96 -21.61 5.25
CA GLU A 114 10.91 -22.13 6.63
C GLU A 114 11.53 -23.53 6.77
N ARG A 115 11.54 -24.34 5.70
CA ARG A 115 12.05 -25.71 5.79
C ARG A 115 13.57 -25.77 5.81
N THR A 116 14.20 -24.92 5.01
CA THR A 116 15.66 -24.88 4.86
C THR A 116 16.29 -23.79 5.70
N GLY A 117 15.50 -22.86 6.25
CA GLY A 117 16.01 -21.67 6.94
C GLY A 117 16.71 -20.69 5.99
N THR A 118 16.44 -20.76 4.68
CA THR A 118 17.14 -19.92 3.70
C THR A 118 16.31 -18.71 3.30
N LEU A 119 17.00 -17.59 3.12
CA LEU A 119 16.46 -16.32 2.66
C LEU A 119 17.00 -16.04 1.26
N THR A 120 16.12 -15.69 0.33
CA THR A 120 16.52 -15.32 -1.03
C THR A 120 15.96 -13.96 -1.38
N LEU A 121 16.84 -13.01 -1.70
CA LEU A 121 16.45 -11.70 -2.22
C LEU A 121 16.19 -11.84 -3.72
N ARG A 122 14.98 -11.53 -4.16
CA ARG A 122 14.64 -11.45 -5.57
C ARG A 122 14.61 -10.01 -6.03
N ARG A 123 15.21 -9.75 -7.19
CA ARG A 123 15.11 -8.50 -7.95
C ARG A 123 14.51 -8.82 -9.30
N GLY A 124 13.25 -8.47 -9.48
CA GLY A 124 12.41 -8.93 -10.57
C GLY A 124 12.35 -10.45 -10.62
N LEU A 125 12.74 -11.03 -11.75
CA LEU A 125 12.72 -12.47 -11.95
C LEU A 125 13.97 -13.18 -11.40
N ARG A 126 15.06 -12.44 -11.14
CA ARG A 126 16.36 -13.00 -10.76
C ARG A 126 16.51 -13.09 -9.24
N ALA A 127 17.18 -14.14 -8.77
CA ALA A 127 17.73 -14.17 -7.42
C ALA A 127 18.94 -13.24 -7.41
N ALA A 128 18.84 -12.13 -6.67
CA ALA A 128 19.93 -11.18 -6.51
C ALA A 128 20.88 -11.63 -5.40
N ASP A 129 20.35 -12.32 -4.38
CA ASP A 129 21.11 -12.62 -3.19
C ASP A 129 20.52 -13.80 -2.39
N ARG A 130 21.35 -14.38 -1.50
CA ARG A 130 20.95 -15.42 -0.55
C ARG A 130 21.62 -15.20 0.81
N ALA A 131 20.92 -15.61 1.86
CA ALA A 131 21.40 -15.58 3.24
C ALA A 131 20.75 -16.71 4.05
N ASP A 132 21.39 -17.09 5.16
CA ASP A 132 20.81 -18.01 6.13
C ASP A 132 20.00 -17.23 7.17
N LEU A 133 18.94 -17.83 7.71
CA LEU A 133 18.19 -17.30 8.85
C LEU A 133 19.10 -17.01 10.06
N ALA A 134 20.13 -17.83 10.27
CA ALA A 134 21.11 -17.62 11.34
C ALA A 134 21.89 -16.30 11.19
N GLN A 135 21.94 -15.73 9.97
CA GLN A 135 22.61 -14.46 9.71
C GLN A 135 21.69 -13.26 9.98
N VAL A 136 20.38 -13.45 10.25
CA VAL A 136 19.44 -12.35 10.49
C VAL A 136 19.65 -11.77 11.88
N ARG A 137 20.13 -10.53 11.95
CA ARG A 137 20.33 -9.80 13.20
C ARG A 137 19.13 -8.94 13.57
N TYR A 138 18.52 -8.29 12.58
CA TYR A 138 17.30 -7.52 12.77
C TYR A 138 16.44 -7.56 11.51
N ALA A 139 15.12 -7.50 11.71
CA ALA A 139 14.15 -7.32 10.65
C ALA A 139 13.13 -6.29 11.15
N THR A 140 13.04 -5.14 10.50
CA THR A 140 12.08 -4.08 10.83
C THR A 140 11.33 -3.67 9.58
N GLY A 141 10.11 -3.17 9.75
CA GLY A 141 9.29 -2.74 8.64
C GLY A 141 8.29 -1.69 9.05
N ASP A 142 8.14 -0.68 8.21
CA ASP A 142 7.09 0.31 8.35
C ASP A 142 5.74 -0.28 7.93
N ALA A 143 4.75 -0.13 8.81
CA ALA A 143 3.39 -0.63 8.62
C ALA A 143 2.58 0.20 7.61
N GLU A 144 3.01 1.43 7.31
CA GLU A 144 2.33 2.32 6.38
C GLU A 144 2.52 1.92 4.91
N ARG A 145 1.57 2.32 4.06
CA ARG A 145 1.72 2.13 2.61
C ARG A 145 2.86 2.99 2.09
N GLY A 146 3.77 2.39 1.33
CA GLY A 146 5.00 3.04 0.88
C GLY A 146 6.18 2.89 1.85
N GLY A 147 5.93 2.34 3.05
CA GLY A 147 6.94 2.09 4.06
C GLY A 147 8.01 1.09 3.62
N LEU A 148 9.23 1.24 4.15
CA LEU A 148 10.36 0.36 3.85
C LEU A 148 10.51 -0.72 4.93
N GLY A 149 10.90 -1.91 4.49
CA GLY A 149 11.44 -2.97 5.33
C GLY A 149 12.95 -3.02 5.25
N LEU A 150 13.59 -3.24 6.38
CA LEU A 150 15.04 -3.38 6.51
C LEU A 150 15.34 -4.73 7.18
N ILE A 151 16.14 -5.55 6.52
CA ILE A 151 16.64 -6.81 7.05
C ILE A 151 18.16 -6.68 7.14
N GLY A 152 18.68 -6.66 8.36
CA GLY A 152 20.11 -6.63 8.64
C GLY A 152 20.65 -8.04 8.79
N LEU A 153 21.69 -8.34 8.02
CA LEU A 153 22.39 -9.61 7.99
C LEU A 153 23.81 -9.43 8.52
N THR A 154 24.27 -10.38 9.32
CA THR A 154 25.68 -10.50 9.66
C THR A 154 26.45 -10.94 8.42
N SER A 155 27.54 -10.24 8.12
CA SER A 155 28.46 -10.69 7.08
C SER A 155 29.14 -12.01 7.47
N GLU A 156 29.62 -12.75 6.47
CA GLU A 156 30.28 -14.04 6.68
C GLU A 156 31.41 -13.95 7.73
N PRO A 157 31.65 -15.04 8.49
CA PRO A 157 32.75 -15.09 9.46
C PRO A 157 34.09 -14.89 8.73
N GLY A 158 34.68 -13.70 8.86
CA GLY A 158 35.93 -13.31 8.19
C GLY A 158 35.89 -11.98 7.44
N ALA A 159 34.69 -11.44 7.17
CA ALA A 159 34.55 -10.04 6.77
C ALA A 159 34.67 -9.15 8.02
N ALA A 160 35.40 -8.04 7.93
CA ALA A 160 35.56 -7.09 9.03
C ALA A 160 34.20 -6.79 9.70
N GLU A 161 34.16 -6.80 11.04
CA GLU A 161 32.98 -6.56 11.90
C GLU A 161 32.14 -5.33 11.52
N SER A 162 32.65 -4.46 10.66
CA SER A 162 32.08 -3.17 10.26
C SER A 162 31.17 -3.21 9.03
N ALA A 163 31.07 -4.32 8.29
CA ALA A 163 30.22 -4.40 7.09
C ALA A 163 28.92 -5.16 7.38
N GLU A 164 27.98 -4.56 8.13
CA GLU A 164 26.63 -5.10 8.21
C GLU A 164 25.97 -5.07 6.83
N ARG A 165 25.50 -6.23 6.37
CA ARG A 165 24.84 -6.34 5.07
C ARG A 165 23.36 -6.05 5.25
N GLN A 166 22.86 -5.01 4.59
CA GLN A 166 21.46 -4.60 4.74
C GLN A 166 20.67 -4.83 3.46
N TRP A 167 19.55 -5.54 3.58
CA TRP A 167 18.56 -5.68 2.52
C TRP A 167 17.39 -4.73 2.74
N VAL A 168 17.12 -3.91 1.73
CA VAL A 168 15.97 -3.00 1.71
C VAL A 168 14.85 -3.63 0.90
N VAL A 169 13.72 -3.90 1.56
CA VAL A 169 12.50 -4.41 0.94
C VAL A 169 11.50 -3.26 0.82
N PRO A 170 11.20 -2.78 -0.39
CA PRO A 170 10.26 -1.69 -0.56
C PRO A 170 8.83 -2.13 -0.21
N GLU A 171 8.03 -1.20 0.30
CA GLU A 171 6.58 -1.33 0.45
C GLU A 171 6.12 -2.53 1.31
N THR A 172 6.86 -2.86 2.37
CA THR A 172 6.49 -3.95 3.30
C THR A 172 5.12 -3.74 3.95
N GLY A 173 4.70 -2.50 4.16
CA GLY A 173 3.38 -2.13 4.67
C GLY A 173 2.27 -1.98 3.62
N TRP A 174 2.45 -2.47 2.39
CA TRP A 174 1.43 -2.38 1.33
C TRP A 174 0.12 -3.08 1.70
N ASP A 175 0.22 -4.34 2.14
CA ASP A 175 -0.89 -5.19 2.56
C ASP A 175 -0.56 -5.99 3.83
N ASP A 176 -1.59 -6.50 4.51
CA ASP A 176 -1.40 -7.24 5.77
C ASP A 176 -0.62 -8.55 5.55
N ALA A 177 -0.85 -9.24 4.43
CA ALA A 177 -0.20 -10.51 4.13
C ALA A 177 1.31 -10.37 3.83
N GLY A 178 1.74 -9.28 3.20
CA GLY A 178 3.16 -8.98 2.98
C GLY A 178 3.87 -8.57 4.27
N PHE A 179 3.18 -7.85 5.16
CA PHE A 179 3.68 -7.49 6.49
C PHE A 179 3.75 -8.70 7.43
N ASP A 180 2.76 -9.60 7.37
CA ASP A 180 2.77 -10.85 8.12
C ASP A 180 3.94 -11.76 7.71
N GLY A 181 4.42 -11.67 6.47
CA GLY A 181 5.66 -12.32 6.05
C GLY A 181 6.87 -11.85 6.87
N LEU A 182 6.99 -10.55 7.13
CA LEU A 182 8.04 -9.99 8.00
C LEU A 182 7.88 -10.50 9.45
N ARG A 183 6.66 -10.57 9.96
CA ARG A 183 6.38 -11.08 11.32
C ARG A 183 6.79 -12.55 11.47
N VAL A 184 6.55 -13.36 10.44
CA VAL A 184 7.01 -14.76 10.41
C VAL A 184 8.53 -14.85 10.35
N LEU A 185 9.18 -14.02 9.53
CA LEU A 185 10.65 -13.95 9.50
C LEU A 185 11.23 -13.58 10.87
N GLN A 186 10.67 -12.56 11.54
CA GLN A 186 11.09 -12.15 12.88
C GLN A 186 10.95 -13.31 13.88
N ALA A 187 9.78 -13.98 13.89
CA ALA A 187 9.54 -15.12 14.77
C ALA A 187 10.55 -16.26 14.53
N ALA A 188 10.82 -16.58 13.27
CA ALA A 188 11.76 -17.64 12.90
C ALA A 188 13.21 -17.29 13.28
N ALA A 189 13.61 -16.02 13.14
CA ALA A 189 14.93 -15.52 13.54
C ALA A 189 15.09 -15.36 15.07
N GLY A 190 14.09 -15.77 15.87
CA GLY A 190 14.11 -15.59 17.33
C GLY A 190 13.93 -14.13 17.78
N LEU A 191 13.55 -13.23 16.86
CA LEU A 191 13.26 -11.83 17.16
C LEU A 191 11.82 -11.69 17.68
N ARG A 192 11.57 -10.63 18.46
CA ARG A 192 10.20 -10.29 18.88
C ARG A 192 9.38 -9.88 17.65
N PRO A 193 8.31 -10.61 17.28
CA PRO A 193 7.50 -10.25 16.14
C PRO A 193 6.79 -8.91 16.35
N ALA A 194 6.71 -8.11 15.30
CA ALA A 194 5.94 -6.88 15.33
C ALA A 194 4.44 -7.18 15.58
N PRO A 195 3.70 -6.25 16.21
CA PRO A 195 2.25 -6.31 16.23
C PRO A 195 1.67 -6.39 14.82
N PRO A 196 0.44 -6.92 14.66
CA PRO A 196 -0.22 -6.93 13.36
C PRO A 196 -0.32 -5.52 12.77
N ARG A 197 -0.19 -5.43 11.45
CA ARG A 197 -0.16 -4.16 10.71
C ARG A 197 -1.32 -3.23 11.04
N SER A 198 -2.53 -3.79 11.17
CA SER A 198 -3.74 -3.02 11.50
C SER A 198 -3.63 -2.28 12.83
N ALA A 199 -2.98 -2.88 13.83
CA ALA A 199 -2.77 -2.27 15.14
C ALA A 199 -1.79 -1.08 15.03
N LEU A 200 -0.66 -1.28 14.33
CA LEU A 200 0.35 -0.25 14.09
C LEU A 200 -0.23 0.93 13.28
N VAL A 201 -1.02 0.65 12.24
CA VAL A 201 -1.70 1.69 11.45
C VAL A 201 -2.73 2.43 12.29
N ALA A 202 -3.49 1.73 13.16
CA ALA A 202 -4.46 2.37 14.04
C ALA A 202 -3.79 3.27 15.08
N GLU A 203 -2.65 2.86 15.62
CA GLU A 203 -1.82 3.66 16.52
C GLU A 203 -1.24 4.89 15.81
N ALA A 204 -0.63 4.72 14.64
CA ALA A 204 -0.10 5.83 13.84
C ALA A 204 -1.20 6.86 13.47
N ARG A 205 -2.40 6.38 13.11
CA ARG A 205 -3.56 7.25 12.87
C ARG A 205 -4.00 8.01 14.12
N ARG A 206 -4.02 7.34 15.28
CA ARG A 206 -4.33 7.99 16.57
C ARG A 206 -3.32 9.09 16.88
N ALA A 207 -2.03 8.79 16.78
CA ALA A 207 -0.96 9.76 17.01
C ALA A 207 -1.01 10.96 16.04
N ARG A 208 -1.31 10.74 14.76
CA ARG A 208 -1.47 11.83 13.77
C ARG A 208 -2.65 12.74 14.10
N ARG A 209 -3.80 12.16 14.46
CA ARG A 209 -4.98 12.94 14.87
C ARG A 209 -4.69 13.75 16.11
N GLU A 210 -4.09 13.14 17.12
CA GLU A 210 -3.72 13.84 18.35
C GLU A 210 -2.79 15.02 18.08
N ARG A 211 -1.75 14.84 17.25
CA ARG A 211 -0.87 15.94 16.83
C ARG A 211 -1.65 17.06 16.12
N GLY A 212 -2.51 16.72 15.17
CA GLY A 212 -3.36 17.69 14.47
C GLY A 212 -4.28 18.45 15.43
N ASN A 213 -4.91 17.76 16.39
CA ASN A 213 -5.78 18.36 17.39
C ASN A 213 -4.99 19.29 18.33
N ARG A 214 -3.77 18.90 18.73
CA ARG A 214 -2.87 19.76 19.52
C ARG A 214 -2.47 21.02 18.76
N GLU A 215 -2.14 20.90 17.48
CA GLU A 215 -1.81 22.04 16.63
C GLU A 215 -3.01 22.99 16.47
N LEU A 216 -4.21 22.45 16.26
CA LEU A 216 -5.45 23.23 16.18
C LEU A 216 -5.78 23.93 17.50
N ALA A 217 -5.65 23.23 18.63
CA ALA A 217 -5.85 23.81 19.95
C ALA A 217 -4.85 24.94 20.21
N ALA A 218 -3.57 24.72 19.89
CA ALA A 218 -2.51 25.73 20.04
C ALA A 218 -2.78 26.98 19.18
N ARG A 219 -3.26 26.81 17.94
CA ARG A 219 -3.62 27.94 17.06
C ARG A 219 -4.74 28.82 17.60
N LEU A 220 -5.68 28.24 18.35
CA LEU A 220 -6.76 28.98 18.98
C LEU A 220 -6.45 29.39 20.43
N GLY A 221 -5.28 29.05 20.98
CA GLY A 221 -4.99 29.26 22.40
C GLY A 221 -5.87 28.44 23.36
N MET A 222 -6.45 27.35 22.86
CA MET A 222 -7.30 26.44 23.63
C MET A 222 -6.43 25.52 24.49
N PRO A 223 -6.72 25.35 25.80
CA PRO A 223 -5.96 24.47 26.67
C PRO A 223 -6.14 23.00 26.28
N TRP A 224 -5.02 22.27 26.19
CA TRP A 224 -5.03 20.84 25.87
C TRP A 224 -5.50 19.99 27.06
N ARG A 225 -6.35 19.00 26.80
CA ARG A 225 -6.75 17.98 27.76
C ARG A 225 -6.41 16.59 27.24
N ALA A 226 -5.98 15.69 28.13
CA ALA A 226 -5.60 14.33 27.76
C ALA A 226 -6.76 13.53 27.13
N GLU A 227 -7.99 13.83 27.53
CA GLU A 227 -9.20 13.21 26.98
C GLU A 227 -9.32 13.40 25.45
N TYR A 228 -8.83 14.52 24.90
CA TYR A 228 -8.87 14.83 23.46
C TYR A 228 -8.00 13.91 22.61
N ALA A 229 -7.04 13.19 23.22
CA ALA A 229 -6.24 12.19 22.52
C ALA A 229 -7.05 10.93 22.16
N HIS A 230 -8.13 10.66 22.90
CA HIS A 230 -8.90 9.42 22.81
C HIS A 230 -10.34 9.65 22.37
N ASP A 231 -10.93 10.79 22.72
CA ASP A 231 -12.29 11.18 22.34
C ASP A 231 -12.30 12.38 21.38
N GLU A 232 -12.47 12.07 20.09
CA GLU A 232 -12.56 13.06 19.02
C GLU A 232 -13.83 13.91 19.13
N ALA A 233 -14.95 13.32 19.58
CA ALA A 233 -16.20 14.06 19.70
C ALA A 233 -16.10 15.12 20.81
N ALA A 234 -15.44 14.78 21.92
CA ALA A 234 -15.14 15.73 22.99
C ALA A 234 -14.26 16.88 22.49
N PHE A 235 -13.21 16.59 21.71
CA PHE A 235 -12.36 17.62 21.11
C PHE A 235 -13.15 18.55 20.18
N GLN A 236 -13.92 18.00 19.24
CA GLN A 236 -14.68 18.78 18.26
C GLN A 236 -15.74 19.67 18.94
N ALA A 237 -16.47 19.13 19.93
CA ALA A 237 -17.46 19.90 20.68
C ALA A 237 -16.84 21.09 21.41
N GLU A 238 -15.67 20.89 22.01
CA GLU A 238 -14.94 21.96 22.68
C GLU A 238 -14.37 22.98 21.69
N PHE A 239 -13.76 22.49 20.60
CA PHE A 239 -13.18 23.32 19.56
C PHE A 239 -14.24 24.23 18.91
N ASP A 240 -15.42 23.69 18.59
CA ASP A 240 -16.54 24.47 18.06
C ASP A 240 -17.12 25.46 19.08
N ARG A 241 -17.06 25.15 20.37
CA ARG A 241 -17.42 26.11 21.42
C ARG A 241 -16.43 27.28 21.44
N VAL A 242 -15.13 26.99 21.53
CA VAL A 242 -14.08 28.02 21.59
C VAL A 242 -14.10 28.89 20.33
N ARG A 243 -14.30 28.30 19.14
CA ARG A 243 -14.47 29.04 17.89
C ARG A 243 -15.68 29.99 17.93
N ARG A 244 -16.80 29.59 18.57
CA ARG A 244 -17.97 30.47 18.76
C ARG A 244 -17.70 31.59 19.77
N VAL A 245 -16.91 31.34 20.82
CA VAL A 245 -16.50 32.37 21.80
C VAL A 245 -15.63 33.43 21.12
N LEU A 246 -14.62 33.02 20.35
CA LEU A 246 -13.78 33.94 19.57
C LEU A 246 -14.59 34.73 18.53
N GLY A 247 -15.63 34.10 17.95
CA GLY A 247 -16.57 34.78 17.05
C GLY A 247 -17.65 35.63 17.76
N GLY A 248 -17.60 35.81 19.08
CA GLY A 248 -18.55 36.61 19.86
C GLY A 248 -19.96 36.01 19.96
N ARG A 249 -20.16 34.74 19.59
CA ARG A 249 -21.48 34.06 19.54
C ARG A 249 -21.78 33.22 20.78
N ALA A 250 -20.86 33.15 21.75
CA ALA A 250 -21.03 32.36 22.97
C ALA A 250 -20.32 33.02 24.16
N PRO A 251 -20.82 32.83 25.40
CA PRO A 251 -20.17 33.35 26.60
C PRO A 251 -18.84 32.63 26.87
N ARG A 252 -17.83 33.40 27.30
CA ARG A 252 -16.49 32.92 27.64
C ARG A 252 -16.48 32.19 28.98
N ARG A 253 -15.66 31.15 29.11
CA ARG A 253 -15.35 30.46 30.37
C ARG A 253 -13.93 30.75 30.85
N ASP A 254 -13.67 30.47 32.13
CA ASP A 254 -12.32 30.57 32.69
C ASP A 254 -11.35 29.65 31.94
N GLY A 255 -10.24 30.21 31.47
CA GLY A 255 -9.23 29.51 30.67
C GLY A 255 -9.49 29.50 29.15
N ASP A 256 -10.61 30.05 28.67
CA ASP A 256 -10.81 30.26 27.23
C ASP A 256 -9.88 31.39 26.72
N PRO A 257 -9.48 31.38 25.44
CA PRO A 257 -8.70 32.45 24.81
C PRO A 257 -9.47 33.78 24.74
N ALA A 258 -8.73 34.90 24.72
CA ALA A 258 -9.32 36.21 24.45
C ALA A 258 -9.56 36.40 22.95
N PRO A 259 -10.67 37.06 22.55
CA PRO A 259 -10.91 37.43 21.16
C PRO A 259 -9.85 38.42 20.64
#